data_AF-A0A127VBM9-F1
#
_entry.id   AF-A0A127VBM9-F1
#
_cell.length_a   1.000
_cell.length_b   1.000
_cell.length_c   1.000
_cell.angle_alpha   90.00
_cell.angle_beta   90.00
_cell.angle_gamma   90.00
#
_symmetry.space_group_name_H-M   'P 1'
#
loop_
_entity.id
_entity.type
_entity.pdbx_description
1 polymer ?
#
loop_
_entity_poly.entity_id
_entity_poly.type
_entity_poly.pdbx_seq_one_letter_code
_entity_poly.pdbx_strand_id
1 'polypeptide(L)'
;MKINEYIESGILEAYVLGSTSEAETRELLFLKAKYPQIQEALQYLEMDMERVAQKMSIPPPPDLWLKIESHLNELAEVPDFDTTPVRRPPNRKGGDHRKSRQFIEVDASSSHMRVHKIWRWLFIGVFILGKIFLGFAIYFYLENRQLKQEIIKLKSQLEKYENAKQNQQL
;
A
#
# COMPACT_ATOMS: atom_id res chain seq x y z
N MET A 1 35.91 -2.16 2.20
CA MET A 1 35.09 -3.38 2.05
C MET A 1 34.27 -3.24 0.78
N LYS A 2 34.20 -4.28 -0.07
CA LYS A 2 33.25 -4.26 -1.18
C LYS A 2 31.88 -4.61 -0.62
N ILE A 3 30.87 -3.81 -0.96
CA ILE A 3 29.51 -3.97 -0.42
C ILE A 3 28.93 -5.37 -0.70
N ASN A 4 29.27 -5.96 -1.84
CA ASN A 4 28.85 -7.31 -2.22
C ASN A 4 29.45 -8.38 -1.29
N GLU A 5 30.71 -8.25 -0.89
CA GLU A 5 31.35 -9.18 0.06
C GLU A 5 30.68 -9.12 1.44
N TYR A 6 30.13 -7.96 1.82
CA TYR A 6 29.34 -7.81 3.05
C TYR A 6 27.97 -8.48 2.94
N ILE A 7 27.30 -8.33 1.80
CA ILE A 7 26.01 -8.97 1.54
C ILE A 7 26.17 -10.50 1.53
N GLU A 8 27.25 -11.02 0.96
CA GLU A 8 27.55 -12.46 0.89
C GLU A 8 28.16 -13.03 2.18
N SER A 9 28.39 -12.21 3.21
CA SER A 9 29.05 -12.63 4.45
C SER A 9 28.19 -13.50 5.38
N GLY A 10 26.88 -13.58 5.14
CA GLY A 10 25.93 -14.28 6.01
C GLY A 10 25.33 -13.40 7.12
N ILE A 11 25.72 -12.13 7.20
CA ILE A 11 25.30 -11.23 8.29
C ILE A 11 23.83 -10.80 8.17
N LEU A 12 23.31 -10.70 6.94
CA LEU A 12 21.91 -10.36 6.68
C LEU A 12 20.99 -11.52 7.13
N GLU A 13 21.38 -12.75 6.84
CA GLU A 13 20.70 -13.99 7.25
C GLU A 13 20.67 -14.11 8.77
N ALA A 14 21.82 -13.94 9.41
CA ALA A 14 21.90 -13.94 10.87
C ALA A 14 21.01 -12.84 11.48
N TYR A 15 20.92 -11.67 10.83
CA TYR A 15 20.08 -10.57 11.31
C TYR A 15 18.60 -10.87 11.19
N VAL A 16 18.12 -11.34 10.03
CA VAL A 16 16.72 -11.70 9.82
C VAL A 16 16.28 -12.85 10.75
N LEU A 17 17.18 -13.77 11.04
CA LEU A 17 16.95 -14.86 12.00
C LEU A 17 17.10 -14.44 13.47
N GLY A 18 17.42 -13.17 13.76
CA GLY A 18 17.59 -12.66 15.12
C GLY A 18 18.79 -13.23 15.88
N SER A 19 19.79 -13.75 15.17
CA SER A 19 20.99 -14.41 15.72
C SER A 19 22.25 -13.53 15.69
N THR A 20 22.14 -12.26 15.28
CA THR A 20 23.26 -11.30 15.29
C THR A 20 23.54 -10.76 16.67
N SER A 21 24.80 -10.41 16.93
CA SER A 21 25.17 -9.63 18.11
C SER A 21 24.70 -8.17 17.98
N GLU A 22 24.65 -7.46 19.10
CA GLU A 22 24.30 -6.04 19.12
C GLU A 22 25.30 -5.18 18.32
N ALA A 23 26.58 -5.54 18.35
CA ALA A 23 27.64 -4.84 17.61
C ALA A 23 27.43 -4.98 16.09
N GLU A 24 27.18 -6.20 15.62
CA GLU A 24 26.88 -6.51 14.21
C GLU A 24 25.60 -5.85 13.75
N THR A 25 24.56 -5.86 14.59
CA THR A 25 23.30 -5.18 14.29
C THR A 25 23.51 -3.68 14.07
N ARG A 26 24.28 -3.04 14.95
CA ARG A 26 24.60 -1.60 14.82
C ARG A 26 25.41 -1.31 13.56
N GLU A 27 26.37 -2.16 13.23
CA GLU A 27 27.14 -2.05 11.99
C GLU A 27 26.24 -2.19 10.76
N LEU A 28 25.38 -3.21 10.73
CA LEU A 28 24.43 -3.44 9.64
C LEU A 28 23.49 -2.24 9.46
N LEU A 29 22.92 -1.70 10.54
CA LEU A 29 22.05 -0.53 10.50
C LEU A 29 22.79 0.72 10.00
N PHE A 30 24.04 0.90 10.42
CA PHE A 30 24.88 1.99 9.92
C PHE A 30 25.18 1.85 8.42
N LEU A 31 25.53 0.65 7.96
CA LEU A 31 25.83 0.38 6.55
C LEU A 31 24.57 0.46 5.68
N LYS A 32 23.42 -0.01 6.18
CA LYS A 32 22.11 0.10 5.54
C LYS A 32 21.73 1.55 5.25
N ALA A 33 22.05 2.48 6.15
CA ALA A 33 21.82 3.91 5.91
C ALA A 33 22.72 4.49 4.81
N LYS A 34 23.89 3.90 4.59
CA LYS A 34 24.90 4.37 3.62
C LYS A 34 24.79 3.72 2.24
N TYR A 35 24.34 2.47 2.19
CA TYR A 35 24.32 1.64 0.98
C TYR A 35 22.92 1.06 0.76
N PRO A 36 22.15 1.58 -0.21
CA PRO A 36 20.79 1.10 -0.46
C PRO A 36 20.75 -0.36 -0.95
N GLN A 37 21.86 -0.89 -1.48
CA GLN A 37 21.94 -2.30 -1.88
C GLN A 37 21.72 -3.27 -0.70
N ILE A 38 22.14 -2.89 0.51
CA ILE A 38 21.90 -3.70 1.70
C ILE A 38 20.41 -3.76 2.02
N GLN A 39 19.70 -2.63 1.90
CA GLN A 39 18.27 -2.58 2.13
C GLN A 39 17.51 -3.46 1.14
N GLU A 40 17.89 -3.40 -0.13
CA GLU A 40 17.31 -4.23 -1.19
C GLU A 40 17.54 -5.72 -0.93
N ALA A 41 18.78 -6.12 -0.64
CA ALA A 41 19.12 -7.51 -0.31
C ALA A 41 18.36 -8.00 0.94
N LEU A 42 18.25 -7.16 1.97
CA LEU A 42 17.53 -7.47 3.19
C LEU A 42 16.03 -7.67 2.93
N GLN A 43 15.42 -6.83 2.09
CA GLN A 43 14.01 -6.96 1.73
C GLN A 43 13.72 -8.25 0.95
N TYR A 44 14.60 -8.65 0.03
CA TYR A 44 14.46 -9.93 -0.67
C TYR A 44 14.51 -11.11 0.30
N LEU A 45 15.46 -11.08 1.23
CA LEU A 45 15.62 -12.11 2.25
C LEU A 45 14.41 -12.18 3.20
N GLU A 46 13.89 -11.04 3.65
CA GLU A 46 12.68 -10.94 4.49
C GLU A 46 11.47 -11.57 3.78
N MET A 47 11.28 -11.30 2.48
CA MET A 47 10.18 -11.85 1.69
C MET A 47 10.30 -13.37 1.50
N ASP A 48 11.53 -13.88 1.36
CA ASP A 48 11.76 -15.32 1.29
C ASP A 48 11.49 -16.01 2.63
N MET A 49 11.89 -15.39 3.74
CA MET A 49 11.55 -15.87 5.09
C MET A 49 10.06 -15.80 5.38
N GLU A 50 9.37 -14.77 4.93
CA GLU A 50 7.91 -14.67 5.03
C GLU A 50 7.25 -15.86 4.34
N ARG A 51 7.67 -16.20 3.12
CA ARG A 51 7.12 -17.35 2.38
C ARG A 51 7.34 -18.67 3.10
N VAL A 52 8.50 -18.83 3.75
CA VAL A 52 8.82 -20.00 4.58
C VAL A 52 7.92 -20.04 5.83
N ALA A 53 7.77 -18.91 6.53
CA ALA A 53 6.91 -18.79 7.71
C ALA A 53 5.44 -19.06 7.39
N GLN A 54 4.93 -18.56 6.25
CA GLN A 54 3.56 -18.82 5.79
C GLN A 54 3.31 -20.31 5.57
N LYS A 55 4.27 -21.03 4.97
CA LYS A 55 4.17 -22.49 4.74
C LYS A 55 4.20 -23.29 6.04
N MET A 56 4.87 -22.79 7.07
CA MET A 56 5.00 -23.44 8.38
C MET A 56 4.05 -22.85 9.43
N SER A 57 3.03 -22.12 9.00
CA SER A 57 2.09 -21.44 9.88
C SER A 57 1.27 -22.44 10.71
N ILE A 58 1.13 -22.15 12.01
CA ILE A 58 0.34 -22.94 12.96
C ILE A 58 -0.84 -22.06 13.40
N PRO A 59 -2.08 -22.58 13.40
CA PRO A 59 -3.24 -21.79 13.81
C PRO A 59 -3.07 -21.32 15.27
N PRO A 60 -3.26 -20.02 15.55
CA PRO A 60 -3.18 -19.52 16.92
C PRO A 60 -4.39 -20.00 17.75
N PRO A 61 -4.29 -19.98 19.09
CA PRO A 61 -5.42 -20.24 19.97
C PRO A 61 -6.59 -19.26 19.69
N PRO A 62 -7.86 -19.71 19.76
CA PRO A 62 -9.01 -18.90 19.37
C PRO A 62 -9.16 -17.61 20.20
N ASP A 63 -8.80 -17.64 21.49
CA ASP A 63 -8.91 -16.48 22.39
C ASP A 63 -7.78 -15.45 22.23
N LEU A 64 -6.75 -15.75 21.42
CA LEU A 64 -5.59 -14.88 21.28
C LEU A 64 -5.96 -13.51 20.70
N TRP A 65 -6.87 -13.48 19.71
CA TRP A 65 -7.33 -12.24 19.11
C TRP A 65 -8.01 -11.32 20.13
N LEU A 66 -8.90 -11.87 20.97
CA LEU A 66 -9.62 -11.12 22.01
C LEU A 66 -8.64 -10.49 23.03
N LYS A 67 -7.60 -11.23 23.42
CA LYS A 67 -6.56 -10.72 24.34
C LYS A 67 -5.76 -9.58 23.73
N ILE A 68 -5.38 -9.69 22.45
CA ILE A 68 -4.65 -8.63 21.74
C ILE A 68 -5.54 -7.39 21.65
N GLU A 69 -6.81 -7.56 21.26
CA GLU A 69 -7.77 -6.47 21.14
C GLU A 69 -7.99 -5.74 22.48
N SER A 70 -8.14 -6.46 23.59
CA SER A 70 -8.30 -5.84 24.91
C SER A 70 -7.07 -5.02 25.32
N HIS A 71 -5.85 -5.54 25.09
CA HIS A 71 -4.62 -4.82 25.41
C HIS A 71 -4.43 -3.57 24.54
N LEU A 72 -4.81 -3.62 23.26
CA LEU A 72 -4.75 -2.46 22.38
C LEU A 72 -5.73 -1.36 22.83
N ASN A 73 -6.93 -1.73 23.27
CA ASN A 73 -7.91 -0.78 23.79
C ASN A 73 -7.45 -0.14 25.11
N GLU A 74 -6.84 -0.90 26.01
CA GLU A 74 -6.25 -0.39 27.25
C GLU A 74 -5.13 0.64 26.97
N LEU A 75 -4.27 0.39 25.99
CA LEU A 75 -3.25 1.35 25.56
C LEU A 75 -3.83 2.59 24.84
N ALA A 76 -4.97 2.43 24.16
CA ALA A 76 -5.66 3.52 23.47
C ALA A 76 -6.51 4.38 24.43
N GLU A 77 -6.93 3.82 25.56
CA GLU A 77 -7.44 4.55 26.72
C GLU A 77 -6.27 5.25 27.42
N VAL A 78 -5.69 6.23 26.71
CA VAL A 78 -4.94 7.31 27.37
C VAL A 78 -5.86 7.83 28.46
N PRO A 79 -5.49 7.75 29.75
CA PRO A 79 -6.27 8.44 30.77
C PRO A 79 -6.30 9.88 30.32
N ASP A 80 -7.51 10.43 30.16
CA ASP A 80 -7.76 11.83 29.87
C ASP A 80 -6.88 12.58 30.87
N PHE A 81 -5.71 13.07 30.43
CA PHE A 81 -4.81 13.80 31.30
C PHE A 81 -5.63 15.00 31.67
N ASP A 82 -6.18 14.99 32.89
CA ASP A 82 -6.97 16.05 33.46
C ASP A 82 -6.33 17.35 33.00
N THR A 83 -7.04 18.06 32.12
CA THR A 83 -6.68 19.42 31.74
C THR A 83 -6.93 20.26 32.97
N THR A 84 -6.06 20.11 33.98
CA THR A 84 -5.92 21.04 35.07
C THR A 84 -5.77 22.38 34.39
N PRO A 85 -6.72 23.31 34.55
CA PRO A 85 -6.63 24.58 33.88
C PRO A 85 -5.44 25.28 34.51
N VAL A 86 -4.29 25.26 33.82
CA VAL A 86 -3.12 26.04 34.21
C VAL A 86 -3.58 27.49 34.20
N ARG A 87 -3.86 28.03 35.39
CA ARG A 87 -4.09 29.46 35.61
C ARG A 87 -2.83 30.16 35.12
N ARG A 88 -2.88 30.72 33.91
CA ARG A 88 -1.81 31.55 33.35
C ARG A 88 -1.56 32.70 34.34
N PRO A 89 -0.37 32.82 34.93
CA PRO A 89 -0.05 34.01 35.71
C PRO A 89 0.00 35.23 34.77
N PRO A 90 -0.40 36.41 35.26
CA PRO A 90 -0.48 37.59 34.42
C PRO A 90 0.90 37.99 33.89
N ASN A 91 0.91 38.19 32.56
CA ASN A 91 2.01 38.61 31.71
C ASN A 91 2.91 39.68 32.36
N ARG A 92 4.14 39.29 32.75
CA ARG A 92 5.22 40.23 33.07
C ARG A 92 6.25 40.18 31.95
N LYS A 93 6.38 41.30 31.24
CA LYS A 93 7.43 41.55 30.26
C LYS A 93 8.81 41.48 30.92
N GLY A 94 9.75 40.78 30.28
CA GLY A 94 11.18 41.00 30.46
C GLY A 94 12.02 39.72 30.51
N GLY A 95 13.10 39.68 29.73
CA GLY A 95 14.29 38.90 30.03
C GLY A 95 14.52 37.65 29.18
N ASP A 96 15.41 37.80 28.21
CA ASP A 96 16.28 36.79 27.59
C ASP A 96 16.60 35.58 28.50
N HIS A 97 16.43 34.35 27.98
CA HIS A 97 17.40 33.23 28.17
C HIS A 97 17.07 32.00 27.30
N ARG A 98 18.03 31.70 26.41
CA ARG A 98 18.59 30.38 26.03
C ARG A 98 17.74 29.11 26.20
N LYS A 99 17.37 28.55 25.04
CA LYS A 99 17.63 27.16 24.58
C LYS A 99 17.61 26.06 25.67
N SER A 100 16.46 25.43 25.90
CA SER A 100 16.40 23.97 26.13
C SER A 100 14.99 23.42 25.90
N ARG A 101 14.94 22.29 25.19
CA ARG A 101 13.77 21.42 24.93
C ARG A 101 12.77 21.93 23.90
N GLN A 102 13.22 21.87 22.65
CA GLN A 102 12.40 21.55 21.50
C GLN A 102 11.74 20.18 21.76
N PHE A 103 10.58 20.19 22.39
CA PHE A 103 9.69 19.05 22.36
C PHE A 103 9.21 18.93 20.92
N ILE A 104 9.51 17.80 20.29
CA ILE A 104 8.84 17.40 19.06
C ILE A 104 7.40 17.14 19.49
N GLU A 105 6.48 18.03 19.14
CA GLU A 105 5.07 17.67 19.04
C GLU A 105 5.03 16.57 17.98
N VAL A 106 5.11 15.32 18.44
CA VAL A 106 4.71 14.20 17.63
C VAL A 106 3.21 14.36 17.53
N ASP A 107 2.77 15.10 16.50
CA ASP A 107 1.48 14.88 15.90
C ASP A 107 1.47 13.39 15.55
N ALA A 108 0.99 12.58 16.50
CA ALA A 108 0.47 11.28 16.19
C ALA A 108 -0.61 11.60 15.17
N SER A 109 -0.26 11.41 13.90
CA SER A 109 -1.18 11.47 12.78
C SER A 109 -2.24 10.42 13.10
N SER A 110 -3.25 10.84 13.85
CA SER A 110 -4.44 10.08 14.15
C SER A 110 -5.16 10.02 12.83
N SER A 111 -4.73 9.10 11.98
CA SER A 111 -5.50 8.55 10.88
C SER A 111 -6.60 7.68 11.49
N HIS A 112 -7.33 8.23 12.47
CA HIS A 112 -8.62 7.76 12.90
C HIS A 112 -9.57 8.21 11.79
N MET A 113 -9.49 7.46 10.69
CA MET A 113 -10.25 7.65 9.48
C MET A 113 -11.72 7.58 9.91
N ARG A 114 -12.38 8.74 10.02
CA ARG A 114 -13.82 8.87 10.31
C ARG A 114 -14.63 8.32 9.13
N VAL A 115 -14.49 7.03 8.85
CA VAL A 115 -15.21 6.31 7.80
C VAL A 115 -16.51 5.82 8.39
N HIS A 116 -17.52 6.68 8.42
CA HIS A 116 -18.86 6.11 8.56
C HIS A 116 -19.99 6.84 7.85
N LYS A 117 -19.76 8.00 7.22
CA LYS A 117 -20.82 8.67 6.44
C LYS A 117 -20.59 8.67 4.93
N ILE A 118 -19.36 8.90 4.45
CA ILE A 118 -19.10 9.01 3.00
C ILE A 118 -19.02 7.64 2.32
N TRP A 119 -18.51 6.59 2.99
CA TRP A 119 -18.30 5.28 2.35
C TRP A 119 -19.61 4.60 1.92
N ARG A 120 -20.71 4.86 2.67
CA ARG A 120 -22.05 4.41 2.29
C ARG A 120 -22.52 5.03 0.96
N TRP A 121 -22.21 6.30 0.73
CA TRP A 121 -22.54 6.98 -0.53
C TRP A 121 -21.63 6.53 -1.68
N LEU A 122 -20.37 6.20 -1.40
CA LEU A 122 -19.44 5.68 -2.39
C LEU A 122 -19.94 4.36 -2.99
N PHE A 123 -20.43 3.43 -2.17
CA PHE A 123 -21.02 2.19 -2.69
C PHE A 123 -22.29 2.40 -3.51
N ILE A 124 -23.15 3.32 -3.08
CA ILE A 124 -24.35 3.66 -3.84
C ILE A 124 -23.96 4.24 -5.20
N GLY A 125 -22.96 5.14 -5.24
CA GLY A 125 -22.42 5.71 -6.47
C GLY A 125 -21.84 4.65 -7.41
N VAL A 126 -21.04 3.71 -6.89
CA VAL A 126 -20.46 2.61 -7.67
C VAL A 126 -21.54 1.69 -8.22
N PHE A 127 -22.59 1.38 -7.44
CA PHE A 127 -23.69 0.54 -7.89
C PHE A 127 -24.50 1.20 -9.02
N ILE A 128 -24.80 2.50 -8.89
CA ILE A 128 -25.48 3.28 -9.93
C ILE A 128 -24.61 3.38 -11.18
N LEU A 129 -23.31 3.65 -11.02
CA LEU A 129 -22.37 3.74 -12.13
C LEU A 129 -22.26 2.40 -12.88
N GLY A 130 -22.24 1.28 -12.15
CA GLY A 130 -22.25 -0.05 -12.73
C GLY A 130 -23.50 -0.34 -13.57
N LYS A 131 -24.68 0.13 -13.14
CA LYS A 131 -25.94 -0.01 -13.91
C LYS A 131 -25.92 0.84 -15.18
N ILE A 132 -25.41 2.06 -15.12
CA ILE A 132 -25.23 2.92 -16.29
C ILE A 132 -24.26 2.26 -17.28
N PHE A 133 -23.11 1.78 -16.79
CA PHE A 133 -22.10 1.12 -17.60
C PHE A 133 -22.65 -0.15 -18.27
N LEU A 134 -23.45 -0.95 -17.56
CA LEU A 134 -24.11 -2.12 -18.14
C LEU A 134 -25.08 -1.73 -19.28
N GLY A 135 -25.86 -0.66 -19.10
CA GLY A 135 -26.74 -0.13 -20.15
C GLY A 135 -25.97 0.31 -21.39
N PHE A 136 -24.88 1.07 -21.21
CA PHE A 136 -24.00 1.48 -22.31
C PHE A 136 -23.32 0.28 -22.99
N ALA A 137 -22.87 -0.71 -22.23
CA ALA A 137 -22.26 -1.91 -22.77
C ALA A 137 -23.25 -2.70 -23.65
N ILE A 138 -24.51 -2.82 -23.22
CA ILE A 138 -25.56 -3.46 -24.00
C ILE A 138 -25.86 -2.65 -25.27
N TYR A 139 -26.01 -1.32 -25.15
CA TYR A 139 -26.24 -0.43 -26.29
C TYR A 139 -25.12 -0.55 -27.34
N PHE A 140 -23.87 -0.42 -26.90
CA PHE A 140 -22.71 -0.55 -27.78
C PHE A 140 -22.58 -1.94 -28.37
N TYR A 141 -22.86 -3.01 -27.61
CA TYR A 141 -22.81 -4.37 -28.12
C TYR A 141 -23.83 -4.60 -29.26
N LEU A 142 -25.01 -3.98 -29.18
CA LEU A 142 -26.03 -4.05 -30.22
C LEU A 142 -25.63 -3.25 -31.47
N GLU A 143 -25.18 -2.00 -31.31
CA GLU A 143 -24.74 -1.14 -32.42
C GLU A 143 -23.53 -1.74 -33.17
N ASN A 144 -22.58 -2.32 -32.42
CA ASN A 144 -21.35 -2.89 -32.96
C ASN A 144 -21.60 -4.18 -33.78
N ARG A 145 -22.74 -4.86 -33.58
CA ARG A 145 -23.17 -5.96 -34.48
C ARG A 145 -23.54 -5.44 -35.87
N GLN A 146 -24.13 -4.25 -35.98
CA GLN A 146 -24.55 -3.67 -37.27
C GLN A 146 -23.34 -3.19 -38.07
N LEU A 147 -22.40 -2.49 -37.42
CA LEU A 147 -21.15 -2.03 -38.04
C LEU A 147 -20.34 -3.19 -38.65
N LYS A 148 -20.30 -4.35 -37.98
CA LYS A 148 -19.65 -5.55 -38.52
C LYS A 148 -20.34 -6.09 -39.78
N GLN A 149 -21.66 -5.99 -39.88
CA GLN A 149 -22.38 -6.44 -41.08
C GLN A 149 -22.10 -5.54 -42.28
N GLU A 150 -22.00 -4.23 -42.09
CA GLU A 150 -21.61 -3.31 -43.16
C GLU A 150 -20.19 -3.59 -43.65
N ILE A 151 -19.24 -3.82 -42.73
CA ILE A 151 -17.86 -4.21 -43.09
C ILE A 151 -17.85 -5.50 -43.92
N ILE A 152 -18.63 -6.51 -43.54
CA ILE A 152 -18.69 -7.78 -44.29
C ILE A 152 -19.30 -7.56 -45.69
N LYS A 153 -20.37 -6.77 -45.80
CA LYS A 153 -20.99 -6.44 -47.09
C LYS A 153 -20.02 -5.68 -48.00
N LEU A 154 -19.33 -4.68 -47.49
CA LEU A 154 -18.35 -3.89 -48.25
C LEU A 154 -17.21 -4.77 -48.76
N LYS A 155 -16.65 -5.64 -47.89
CA LYS A 155 -15.61 -6.60 -48.29
C LYS A 155 -16.10 -7.53 -49.40
N SER A 156 -17.34 -8.04 -49.29
CA SER A 156 -17.92 -8.91 -50.31
C SER A 156 -18.14 -8.21 -51.65
N GLN A 157 -18.44 -6.91 -51.64
CA GLN A 157 -18.57 -6.11 -52.87
C GLN A 157 -17.20 -5.91 -53.51
N LEU A 158 -16.18 -5.56 -52.72
CA LEU A 158 -14.80 -5.42 -53.23
C LEU A 158 -14.30 -6.72 -53.86
N GLU A 159 -14.50 -7.86 -53.20
CA GLU A 159 -14.12 -9.16 -53.73
C GLU A 159 -14.84 -9.49 -55.04
N LYS A 160 -16.13 -9.16 -55.15
CA LYS A 160 -16.87 -9.29 -56.42
C LYS A 160 -16.34 -8.37 -57.52
N TYR A 161 -16.01 -7.13 -57.19
CA TYR A 161 -15.41 -6.18 -58.14
C TYR A 161 -14.02 -6.65 -58.60
N GLU A 162 -13.19 -7.17 -57.69
CA GLU A 162 -11.88 -7.74 -58.02
C GLU A 162 -12.00 -8.98 -58.91
N ASN A 163 -12.89 -9.91 -58.56
CA ASN A 163 -13.12 -11.12 -59.35
C ASN A 163 -13.69 -10.81 -60.74
N ALA A 164 -14.61 -9.84 -60.84
CA ALA A 164 -15.14 -9.38 -62.12
C ALA A 164 -14.05 -8.71 -62.98
N LYS A 165 -13.17 -7.93 -62.36
CA LYS A 165 -12.02 -7.30 -63.03
C LYS A 165 -11.00 -8.36 -63.51
N GLN A 166 -10.73 -9.39 -62.71
CA GLN A 166 -9.86 -10.50 -63.11
C GLN A 166 -10.44 -11.30 -64.29
N ASN A 167 -11.74 -11.59 -64.27
CA ASN A 167 -12.41 -12.31 -65.37
C ASN A 167 -12.51 -11.50 -66.67
N GLN A 168 -12.42 -10.16 -66.61
CA GLN A 168 -12.37 -9.30 -67.80
C GLN A 168 -10.96 -9.15 -68.39
N GLN A 169 -9.92 -9.58 -67.68
CA GLN A 169 -8.52 -9.49 -68.13
C GLN A 169 -7.99 -10.80 -68.73
N LEU A 170 -8.79 -11.86 -68.75
CA LEU A 170 -8.56 -13.14 -69.45
C LEU A 170 -9.33 -13.17 -70.77
#